data_AF-A0A367I9J1-F1
#
_entry.id   AF-A0A367I9J1-F1
#
_cell.length_a   1.000
_cell.length_b   1.000
_cell.length_c   1.000
_cell.angle_alpha   90.00
_cell.angle_beta   90.00
_cell.angle_gamma   90.00
#
_symmetry.space_group_name_H-M   'P 1'
#
loop_
_entity.id
_entity.type
_entity.pdbx_description
1 polymer ?
#
loop_
_entity_poly.entity_id
_entity_poly.type
_entity_poly.pdbx_seq_one_letter_code
_entity_poly.pdbx_strand_id
1 'polypeptide(L)'
;MRSHFVLIGFVLLLVPVVSAENYTVYGAVTTSRNTAVAYEPIQIQCSGSDVCDRNDGLQSMTDFSGGYRLTLDVEESDADSLLHIIVSGQASILTIDWNSSGGQEQRQQRHDIILLGDEGTSSVIGGFACGGCFLFFVFTFVMLKTFRRLLTNDGRNEFVGRRHMPIGDCPICGQKMPRYLLVRHLIVDHEIDSFEAGDIVAKHIRPQGLGWSPEDEES
;
A
#
# COMPACT_ATOMS: atom_id res chain seq x y z
N MET A 1 52.87 8.65 34.99
CA MET A 1 51.99 8.40 33.83
C MET A 1 51.84 6.91 33.48
N ARG A 2 52.92 6.12 33.29
CA ARG A 2 52.83 4.66 32.98
C ARG A 2 52.06 3.81 34.01
N SER A 3 52.15 4.11 35.31
CA SER A 3 51.46 3.35 36.36
C SER A 3 49.93 3.50 36.34
N HIS A 4 49.41 4.67 35.96
CA HIS A 4 47.95 4.89 35.87
C HIS A 4 47.31 4.14 34.70
N PHE A 5 48.01 4.00 33.57
CA PHE A 5 47.52 3.21 32.43
C PHE A 5 47.45 1.71 32.74
N VAL A 6 48.36 1.19 33.57
CA VAL A 6 48.34 -0.22 34.00
C VAL A 6 47.18 -0.50 34.96
N LEU A 7 46.90 0.43 35.88
CA LEU A 7 45.77 0.34 36.80
C LEU A 7 44.41 0.40 36.06
N ILE A 8 44.28 1.26 35.06
CA ILE A 8 43.06 1.35 34.23
C ILE A 8 42.87 0.07 33.40
N GLY A 9 43.96 -0.51 32.85
CA GLY A 9 43.90 -1.79 32.14
C GLY A 9 43.49 -2.98 33.02
N PHE A 10 43.89 -2.98 34.29
CA PHE A 10 43.52 -4.05 35.23
C PHE A 10 42.07 -3.94 35.72
N VAL A 11 41.54 -2.72 35.89
CA VAL A 11 40.13 -2.49 36.27
C VAL A 11 39.17 -2.87 35.13
N LEU A 12 39.56 -2.68 33.87
CA LEU A 12 38.77 -3.10 32.70
C LEU A 12 38.65 -4.62 32.53
N LEU A 13 39.60 -5.40 33.09
CA LEU A 13 39.57 -6.87 33.06
C LEU A 13 38.68 -7.49 34.15
N LEU A 14 38.26 -6.70 35.14
CA LEU A 14 37.39 -7.14 36.24
C LEU A 14 35.91 -6.81 36.01
N VAL A 15 35.54 -6.31 34.82
CA VAL A 15 34.13 -6.14 34.50
C VAL A 15 33.51 -7.53 34.37
N PRO A 16 32.54 -7.91 35.23
CA PRO A 16 31.85 -9.17 35.06
C PRO A 16 31.15 -9.15 33.71
N VAL A 17 31.48 -10.11 32.84
CA VAL A 17 30.69 -10.40 31.65
C VAL A 17 29.40 -11.03 32.17
N VAL A 18 28.39 -10.22 32.44
CA VAL A 18 27.04 -10.69 32.76
C VAL A 18 26.49 -11.31 31.48
N SER A 19 26.67 -12.62 31.34
CA SER A 19 25.98 -13.40 30.32
C SER A 19 24.55 -13.62 30.82
N ALA A 20 23.64 -12.72 30.42
CA ALA A 20 22.21 -12.98 30.59
C ALA A 20 21.84 -14.12 29.64
N GLU A 21 21.57 -15.30 30.20
CA GLU A 21 21.12 -16.44 29.42
C GLU A 21 19.66 -16.21 29.02
N ASN A 22 19.41 -15.98 27.73
CA ASN A 22 18.09 -15.62 27.25
C ASN A 22 17.19 -16.86 27.18
N TYR A 23 16.11 -16.87 27.96
CA TYR A 23 15.08 -17.91 27.91
C TYR A 23 14.05 -17.58 26.84
N THR A 24 13.95 -18.38 25.78
CA THR A 24 13.05 -18.08 24.65
C THR A 24 11.94 -19.12 24.54
N VAL A 25 10.69 -18.67 24.64
CA VAL A 25 9.51 -19.48 24.39
C VAL A 25 9.02 -19.23 22.97
N TYR A 26 8.75 -20.29 22.22
CA TYR A 26 8.24 -20.19 20.86
C TYR A 26 7.19 -21.27 20.57
N GLY A 27 6.35 -21.03 19.58
CA GLY A 27 5.35 -22.00 19.15
C GLY A 27 4.36 -21.41 18.17
N ALA A 28 3.25 -22.09 17.97
CA ALA A 28 2.16 -21.61 17.12
C ALA A 28 0.86 -21.45 17.93
N VAL A 29 0.12 -20.38 17.62
CA VAL A 29 -1.24 -20.16 18.10
C VAL A 29 -2.22 -20.64 17.04
N THR A 30 -3.01 -21.65 17.40
CA THR A 30 -4.04 -22.21 16.53
C THR A 30 -5.40 -22.16 17.21
N THR A 31 -6.47 -22.19 16.42
CA THR A 31 -7.83 -22.39 16.94
C THR A 31 -8.09 -23.89 17.15
N SER A 32 -9.18 -24.22 17.84
CA SER A 32 -9.69 -25.59 17.96
C SER A 32 -9.89 -26.36 16.63
N ARG A 33 -9.99 -25.65 15.50
CA ARG A 33 -10.10 -26.21 14.14
C ARG A 33 -8.76 -26.29 13.40
N ASN A 34 -7.65 -26.09 14.11
CA ASN A 34 -6.30 -26.06 13.54
C ASN A 34 -6.06 -24.91 12.54
N THR A 35 -6.80 -23.82 12.67
CA THR A 35 -6.59 -22.60 11.87
C THR A 35 -5.57 -21.70 12.55
N ALA A 36 -4.60 -21.16 11.81
CA ALA A 36 -3.60 -20.26 12.34
C ALA A 36 -4.20 -18.91 12.75
N VAL A 37 -3.80 -18.42 13.93
CA VAL A 37 -4.23 -17.13 14.47
C VAL A 37 -3.16 -16.08 14.18
N ALA A 38 -3.33 -15.34 13.08
CA ALA A 38 -2.33 -14.41 12.56
C ALA A 38 -2.55 -12.96 13.01
N TYR A 39 -1.46 -12.23 13.24
CA TYR A 39 -1.44 -10.81 13.61
C TYR A 39 -2.24 -10.48 14.88
N GLU A 40 -2.25 -11.40 15.84
CA GLU A 40 -2.84 -11.18 17.16
C GLU A 40 -1.76 -10.88 18.20
N PRO A 41 -1.99 -9.91 19.09
CA PRO A 41 -1.06 -9.61 20.16
C PRO A 41 -1.04 -10.75 21.18
N ILE A 42 0.18 -11.13 21.55
CA ILE A 42 0.47 -12.02 22.66
C ILE A 42 1.04 -11.18 23.78
N GLN A 43 0.46 -11.27 24.96
CA GLN A 43 0.91 -10.50 26.12
C GLN A 43 0.99 -11.38 27.35
N ILE A 44 1.97 -11.10 28.21
CA ILE A 44 2.04 -11.69 29.54
C ILE A 44 1.29 -10.77 30.49
N GLN A 45 0.33 -11.32 31.22
CA GLN A 45 -0.41 -10.61 32.25
C GLN A 45 -0.51 -11.51 33.47
N CYS A 46 -0.07 -11.00 34.62
CA CYS A 46 0.01 -11.80 35.83
C CYS A 46 -0.35 -11.05 37.10
N SER A 47 -0.40 -11.83 38.19
CA SER A 47 -0.45 -11.33 39.55
C SER A 47 0.25 -12.32 40.48
N GLY A 48 1.26 -11.87 41.25
CA GLY A 48 1.68 -12.52 42.49
C GLY A 48 2.85 -13.52 42.44
N SER A 49 3.74 -13.46 41.44
CA SER A 49 4.99 -14.24 41.43
C SER A 49 6.19 -13.42 40.94
N ASP A 50 7.37 -13.63 41.52
CA ASP A 50 8.60 -12.88 41.17
C ASP A 50 8.95 -13.02 39.68
N VAL A 51 8.79 -14.24 39.14
CA VAL A 51 8.97 -14.55 37.72
C VAL A 51 8.04 -13.71 36.86
N CYS A 52 6.78 -13.58 37.28
CA CYS A 52 5.87 -12.85 36.45
C CYS A 52 6.02 -11.33 36.60
N ASP A 53 6.38 -10.82 37.78
CA ASP A 53 6.68 -9.40 37.95
C ASP A 53 7.86 -8.96 37.04
N ARG A 54 8.84 -9.85 36.79
CA ARG A 54 9.93 -9.60 35.82
C ARG A 54 9.47 -9.59 34.35
N ASN A 55 8.39 -10.30 34.04
CA ASN A 55 7.93 -10.55 32.66
C ASN A 55 6.58 -9.88 32.35
N ASP A 56 6.00 -9.13 33.29
CA ASP A 56 4.71 -8.46 33.13
C ASP A 56 4.77 -7.37 32.05
N GLY A 57 3.74 -7.31 31.21
CA GLY A 57 3.68 -6.35 30.11
C GLY A 57 4.58 -6.68 28.91
N LEU A 58 5.31 -7.80 28.92
CA LEU A 58 5.98 -8.30 27.71
C LEU A 58 4.93 -8.63 26.64
N GLN A 59 5.14 -8.07 25.45
CA GLN A 59 4.24 -8.22 24.32
C GLN A 59 4.99 -8.64 23.05
N SER A 60 4.37 -9.51 22.27
CA SER A 60 4.80 -9.93 20.94
C SER A 60 3.58 -10.06 20.02
N MET A 61 3.80 -10.32 18.74
CA MET A 61 2.76 -10.44 17.72
C MET A 61 2.90 -11.76 16.99
N THR A 62 1.80 -12.45 16.71
CA THR A 62 1.85 -13.66 15.87
C THR A 62 2.14 -13.31 14.41
N ASP A 63 2.92 -14.16 13.75
CA ASP A 63 3.18 -14.06 12.32
C ASP A 63 1.99 -14.56 11.48
N PHE A 64 2.15 -14.56 10.14
CA PHE A 64 1.09 -15.00 9.22
C PHE A 64 0.71 -16.48 9.40
N SER A 65 1.59 -17.30 9.97
CA SER A 65 1.39 -18.72 10.25
C SER A 65 0.88 -18.98 11.67
N GLY A 66 0.64 -17.93 12.45
CA GLY A 66 0.31 -18.01 13.87
C GLY A 66 1.52 -18.29 14.76
N GLY A 67 2.74 -18.28 14.20
CA GLY A 67 3.98 -18.47 14.92
C GLY A 67 4.30 -17.29 15.83
N TYR A 68 4.89 -17.55 16.98
CA TYR A 68 5.32 -16.53 17.92
C TYR A 68 6.63 -16.86 18.61
N ARG A 69 7.27 -15.82 19.15
CA ARG A 69 8.47 -15.93 19.99
C ARG A 69 8.43 -14.86 21.09
N LEU A 70 8.70 -15.29 22.32
CA LEU A 70 8.83 -14.46 23.51
C LEU A 70 10.18 -14.75 24.16
N THR A 71 10.91 -13.70 24.54
CA THR A 71 12.13 -13.82 25.34
C THR A 71 11.79 -13.40 26.75
N LEU A 72 11.96 -14.31 27.71
CA LEU A 72 11.60 -14.17 29.11
C LEU A 72 12.86 -14.01 29.96
N ASP A 73 12.73 -13.27 31.05
CA ASP A 73 13.72 -13.15 32.11
C ASP A 73 13.43 -14.19 33.20
N VAL A 74 14.15 -15.31 33.15
CA VAL A 74 13.90 -16.53 33.95
C VAL A 74 15.23 -17.06 34.49
N GLU A 75 15.23 -17.47 35.75
CA GLU A 75 16.34 -18.07 36.48
C GLU A 75 16.09 -19.57 36.78
N GLU A 76 17.12 -20.29 37.20
CA GLU A 76 17.02 -21.72 37.53
C GLU A 76 16.01 -22.00 38.66
N SER A 77 15.89 -21.06 39.61
CA SER A 77 14.94 -21.15 40.73
C SER A 77 13.48 -21.09 40.30
N ASP A 78 13.21 -20.66 39.08
CA ASP A 78 11.87 -20.47 38.55
C ASP A 78 11.33 -21.72 37.85
N ALA A 79 12.10 -22.81 37.83
CA ALA A 79 11.67 -24.07 37.25
C ALA A 79 10.29 -24.49 37.80
N ASP A 80 9.43 -25.02 36.92
CA ASP A 80 8.05 -25.42 37.19
C ASP A 80 7.10 -24.28 37.59
N SER A 81 7.54 -23.01 37.52
CA SER A 81 6.65 -21.87 37.73
C SER A 81 5.65 -21.72 36.58
N LEU A 82 4.46 -21.22 36.91
CA LEU A 82 3.36 -21.02 35.97
C LEU A 82 3.31 -19.56 35.50
N LEU A 83 3.22 -19.37 34.19
CA LEU A 83 3.07 -18.07 33.56
C LEU A 83 1.77 -18.03 32.75
N HIS A 84 1.02 -16.94 32.86
CA HIS A 84 -0.20 -16.74 32.09
C HIS A 84 0.08 -15.89 30.85
N ILE A 85 -0.10 -16.50 29.69
CA ILE A 85 0.03 -15.84 28.39
C ILE A 85 -1.37 -15.58 27.86
N ILE A 86 -1.70 -14.33 27.57
CA ILE A 86 -2.98 -13.93 27.01
C ILE A 86 -2.83 -13.70 25.51
N VAL A 87 -3.71 -14.36 24.74
CA VAL A 87 -3.83 -14.18 23.29
C VAL A 87 -5.30 -14.03 22.94
N SER A 88 -5.66 -12.96 22.22
CA SER A 88 -7.05 -12.67 21.84
C SER A 88 -8.06 -12.76 23.01
N GLY A 89 -7.64 -12.32 24.20
CA GLY A 89 -8.46 -12.34 25.42
C GLY A 89 -8.60 -13.71 26.11
N GLN A 90 -7.95 -14.77 25.62
CA GLN A 90 -7.91 -16.08 26.27
C GLN A 90 -6.55 -16.29 26.94
N ALA A 91 -6.57 -16.83 28.16
CA ALA A 91 -5.35 -17.17 28.90
C ALA A 91 -4.90 -18.61 28.60
N SER A 92 -3.63 -18.78 28.27
CA SER A 92 -2.90 -20.04 28.19
C SER A 92 -1.88 -20.11 29.32
N ILE A 93 -1.71 -21.30 29.89
CA ILE A 93 -0.76 -21.53 30.98
C ILE A 93 0.52 -22.11 30.38
N LEU A 94 1.64 -21.42 30.57
CA LEU A 94 2.99 -21.90 30.28
C LEU A 94 3.60 -22.40 31.60
N THR A 95 4.17 -23.60 31.60
CA THR A 95 5.02 -24.10 32.69
C THR A 95 6.47 -23.96 32.28
N ILE A 96 7.28 -23.29 33.10
CA ILE A 96 8.68 -23.05 32.80
C ILE A 96 9.47 -24.35 32.91
N ASP A 97 10.04 -24.79 31.79
CA ASP A 97 10.95 -25.93 31.74
C ASP A 97 12.39 -25.44 31.62
N TRP A 98 13.12 -25.47 32.75
CA TRP A 98 14.53 -25.05 32.80
C TRP A 98 15.47 -26.00 32.05
N ASN A 99 15.07 -27.27 31.90
CA ASN A 99 15.87 -28.29 31.22
C ASN A 99 15.55 -28.38 29.72
N SER A 100 14.76 -27.45 29.20
CA SER A 100 14.42 -27.40 27.78
C SER A 100 15.68 -27.16 26.92
N SER A 101 15.81 -27.97 25.87
CA SER A 101 17.03 -28.06 25.08
C SER A 101 17.22 -26.83 24.18
N GLY A 102 18.28 -26.07 24.47
CA GLY A 102 18.96 -25.18 23.54
C GLY A 102 20.45 -25.20 23.89
N GLY A 103 21.34 -25.02 22.90
CA GLY A 103 22.80 -25.07 23.13
C GLY A 103 23.24 -24.12 24.25
N GLN A 104 24.45 -24.32 24.78
CA GLN A 104 25.02 -23.74 26.03
C GLN A 104 24.88 -22.22 26.29
N GLU A 105 24.27 -21.45 25.37
CA GLU A 105 24.11 -19.99 25.46
C GLU A 105 22.66 -19.49 25.24
N GLN A 106 21.72 -20.33 24.79
CA GLN A 106 20.31 -19.93 24.58
C GLN A 106 19.36 -21.07 24.95
N ARG A 107 18.54 -20.88 25.99
CA ARG A 107 17.47 -21.82 26.33
C ARG A 107 16.26 -21.57 25.46
N GLN A 108 15.69 -22.64 24.91
CA GLN A 108 14.52 -22.55 24.05
C GLN A 108 13.48 -23.60 24.43
N GLN A 109 12.25 -23.14 24.72
CA GLN A 109 11.11 -23.99 25.04
C GLN A 109 10.04 -23.84 23.96
N ARG A 110 9.51 -24.96 23.49
CA ARG A 110 8.36 -24.97 22.60
C ARG A 110 7.05 -25.03 23.40
N HIS A 111 6.13 -24.11 23.13
CA HIS A 111 4.77 -24.07 23.71
C HIS A 111 3.76 -23.70 22.63
N ASP A 112 2.88 -24.62 22.23
CA ASP A 112 1.84 -24.35 21.25
C ASP A 112 0.53 -23.99 21.98
N ILE A 113 -0.18 -22.95 21.52
CA ILE A 113 -1.39 -22.42 22.18
C ILE A 113 -2.61 -22.73 21.32
N ILE A 114 -3.65 -23.34 21.92
CA ILE A 114 -4.92 -23.64 21.25
C ILE A 114 -6.02 -22.74 21.83
N LEU A 115 -6.59 -21.88 20.99
CA LEU A 115 -7.68 -20.98 21.31
C LEU A 115 -9.05 -21.67 21.17
N LEU A 116 -9.87 -21.55 22.21
CA LEU A 116 -11.24 -22.03 22.24
C LEU A 116 -12.15 -20.89 21.76
N GLY A 117 -12.22 -20.65 20.46
CA GLY A 117 -13.01 -19.55 19.89
C GLY A 117 -13.41 -19.81 18.45
N ASP A 118 -14.58 -19.31 18.09
CA ASP A 118 -15.09 -19.30 16.72
C ASP A 118 -14.31 -18.30 15.88
N GLU A 119 -14.25 -18.57 14.58
CA GLU A 119 -13.34 -18.01 13.60
C GLU A 119 -13.43 -16.46 13.62
N GLY A 120 -12.48 -15.81 14.32
CA GLY A 120 -12.25 -14.39 14.17
C GLY A 120 -11.89 -14.17 12.70
N THR A 121 -12.86 -13.69 11.91
CA THR A 121 -12.71 -13.44 10.49
C THR A 121 -11.44 -12.61 10.30
N SER A 122 -10.38 -13.24 9.81
CA SER A 122 -9.08 -12.61 9.69
C SER A 122 -9.25 -11.32 8.88
N SER A 123 -8.93 -10.19 9.52
CA SER A 123 -9.18 -8.83 9.02
C SER A 123 -8.47 -8.50 7.69
N VAL A 124 -7.68 -9.43 7.16
CA VAL A 124 -6.97 -9.31 5.88
C VAL A 124 -7.94 -9.28 4.70
N ILE A 125 -9.10 -9.94 4.81
CA ILE A 125 -10.13 -9.94 3.74
C ILE A 125 -10.88 -8.59 3.69
N GLY A 126 -11.05 -7.91 4.83
CA GLY A 126 -11.78 -6.64 4.89
C GLY A 126 -11.10 -5.50 4.10
N GLY A 127 -9.77 -5.41 4.19
CA GLY A 127 -8.99 -4.39 3.48
C GLY A 127 -8.98 -4.60 1.96
N PHE A 128 -8.81 -5.85 1.50
CA PHE A 128 -8.87 -6.18 0.09
C PHE A 128 -10.28 -6.06 -0.50
N ALA A 129 -11.31 -6.38 0.29
CA ALA A 129 -12.70 -6.22 -0.15
C ALA A 129 -13.06 -4.74 -0.36
N CYS A 130 -12.71 -3.85 0.57
CA CYS A 130 -13.03 -2.43 0.44
C CYS A 130 -12.24 -1.74 -0.69
N GLY A 131 -10.91 -1.96 -0.74
CA GLY A 131 -10.07 -1.40 -1.80
C GLY A 131 -10.36 -2.01 -3.18
N GLY A 132 -10.60 -3.32 -3.23
CA GLY A 132 -10.97 -4.03 -4.46
C GLY A 132 -12.31 -3.57 -5.03
N CYS A 133 -13.33 -3.38 -4.19
CA CYS A 133 -14.62 -2.85 -4.63
C CYS A 133 -14.49 -1.45 -5.24
N PHE A 134 -13.70 -0.55 -4.63
CA PHE A 134 -13.49 0.80 -5.15
C PHE A 134 -12.81 0.77 -6.53
N LEU A 135 -11.72 0.02 -6.67
CA LEU A 135 -11.02 -0.12 -7.96
C LEU A 135 -11.91 -0.76 -9.02
N PHE A 136 -12.70 -1.77 -8.66
CA PHE A 136 -13.65 -2.40 -9.57
C PHE A 136 -14.73 -1.41 -10.06
N PHE A 137 -15.28 -0.59 -9.16
CA PHE A 137 -16.25 0.45 -9.54
C PHE A 137 -15.65 1.51 -10.47
N VAL A 138 -14.44 1.98 -10.19
CA VAL A 138 -13.75 2.94 -11.06
C VAL A 138 -13.48 2.32 -12.43
N PHE A 139 -12.97 1.09 -12.47
CA PHE A 139 -12.66 0.39 -13.71
C PHE A 139 -13.91 0.14 -14.57
N THR A 140 -15.00 -0.34 -13.95
CA THR A 140 -16.27 -0.56 -14.65
C THR A 140 -16.87 0.75 -15.18
N PHE A 141 -16.78 1.84 -14.41
CA PHE A 141 -17.23 3.16 -14.87
C PHE A 141 -16.43 3.67 -16.08
N VAL A 142 -15.10 3.55 -16.04
CA VAL A 142 -14.23 3.95 -17.16
C VAL A 142 -14.48 3.05 -18.38
N MET A 143 -14.65 1.74 -18.19
CA MET A 143 -14.98 0.82 -19.27
C MET A 143 -16.33 1.14 -19.90
N LEU A 144 -17.38 1.36 -19.11
CA LEU A 144 -18.70 1.76 -19.62
C LEU A 144 -18.64 3.09 -20.37
N LYS A 145 -17.90 4.08 -19.85
CA LYS A 145 -17.70 5.37 -20.51
C LYS A 145 -16.96 5.24 -21.84
N THR A 146 -15.93 4.39 -21.88
CA THR A 146 -15.15 4.10 -23.09
C THR A 146 -15.97 3.34 -24.11
N PHE A 147 -16.71 2.32 -23.68
CA PHE A 147 -17.56 1.53 -24.56
C PHE A 147 -18.68 2.37 -25.18
N ARG A 148 -19.32 3.25 -24.38
CA ARG A 148 -20.32 4.21 -24.89
C ARG A 148 -19.73 5.17 -25.94
N ARG A 149 -18.48 5.64 -25.76
CA ARG A 149 -17.79 6.47 -26.76
C ARG A 149 -17.42 5.69 -28.03
N LEU A 150 -17.05 4.42 -27.93
CA LEU A 150 -16.75 3.58 -29.09
C LEU A 150 -18.01 3.19 -29.89
N LEU A 151 -19.17 3.13 -29.24
CA LEU A 151 -20.45 2.87 -29.91
C LEU A 151 -20.92 4.05 -30.77
N THR A 152 -20.49 5.28 -30.45
CA THR A 152 -20.76 6.44 -31.31
C THR A 152 -19.79 6.50 -32.49
N ASN A 153 -20.31 6.69 -33.71
CA ASN A 153 -19.48 6.78 -34.92
C ASN A 153 -18.40 7.88 -34.82
N ASP A 154 -18.71 8.99 -34.16
CA ASP A 154 -17.75 10.10 -33.95
C ASP A 154 -16.61 9.69 -33.00
N GLY A 155 -16.92 9.06 -31.86
CA GLY A 155 -15.90 8.59 -30.92
C GLY A 155 -15.05 7.43 -31.47
N ARG A 156 -15.62 6.58 -32.33
CA ARG A 156 -14.87 5.55 -33.06
C ARG A 156 -13.91 6.16 -34.08
N ASN A 157 -14.33 7.19 -34.80
CA ASN A 157 -13.49 7.87 -35.79
C ASN A 157 -12.35 8.66 -35.12
N GLU A 158 -12.59 9.25 -33.95
CA GLU A 158 -11.57 9.93 -33.14
C GLU A 158 -10.51 8.94 -32.62
N PHE A 159 -10.91 7.75 -32.17
CA PHE A 159 -9.98 6.68 -31.74
C PHE A 159 -9.11 6.12 -32.87
N VAL A 160 -9.61 6.11 -34.11
CA VAL A 160 -8.90 5.64 -35.32
C VAL A 160 -8.04 6.76 -35.93
N GLY A 161 -8.04 7.97 -35.35
CA GLY A 161 -7.27 9.11 -35.84
C GLY A 161 -7.90 9.83 -37.05
N ARG A 162 -9.13 9.46 -37.45
CA ARG A 162 -9.89 10.20 -38.46
C ARG A 162 -10.63 11.36 -37.80
N ARG A 163 -9.93 12.47 -37.58
CA ARG A 163 -10.59 13.75 -37.27
C ARG A 163 -11.52 14.11 -38.43
N HIS A 164 -12.83 14.18 -38.19
CA HIS A 164 -13.76 14.80 -39.12
C HIS A 164 -13.31 16.25 -39.31
N MET A 165 -12.87 16.59 -40.53
CA MET A 165 -12.49 17.95 -40.83
C MET A 165 -13.78 18.79 -40.87
N PRO A 166 -13.86 19.93 -40.16
CA PRO A 166 -15.08 20.69 -40.12
C PRO A 166 -15.49 21.13 -41.53
N ILE A 167 -16.75 20.88 -41.89
CA ILE A 167 -17.35 21.39 -43.12
C ILE A 167 -17.61 22.88 -42.91
N GLY A 168 -17.19 23.71 -43.87
CA GLY A 168 -17.48 25.14 -43.91
C GLY A 168 -18.40 25.46 -45.07
N ASP A 169 -19.19 26.53 -44.93
CA ASP A 169 -20.00 27.06 -46.02
C ASP A 169 -19.19 28.17 -46.73
N CYS A 170 -19.30 28.26 -48.05
CA CYS A 170 -18.68 29.37 -48.78
C CYS A 170 -19.44 30.68 -48.46
N PRO A 171 -18.74 31.77 -48.08
CA PRO A 171 -19.38 33.04 -47.75
C PRO A 171 -20.05 33.75 -48.95
N ILE A 172 -19.76 33.32 -50.18
CA ILE A 172 -20.24 33.97 -51.41
C ILE A 172 -21.38 33.18 -52.06
N CYS A 173 -21.21 31.86 -52.23
CA CYS A 173 -22.19 31.01 -52.91
C CYS A 173 -23.00 30.09 -51.97
N GLY A 174 -22.64 30.00 -50.69
CA GLY A 174 -23.33 29.16 -49.71
C GLY A 174 -23.18 27.65 -49.92
N GLN A 175 -22.29 27.21 -50.83
CA GLN A 175 -22.02 25.79 -51.05
C GLN A 175 -21.28 25.18 -49.86
N LYS A 176 -21.67 23.96 -49.48
CA LYS A 176 -21.07 23.22 -48.36
C LYS A 176 -19.85 22.45 -48.83
N MET A 177 -18.68 22.71 -48.26
CA MET A 177 -17.45 22.01 -48.63
C MET A 177 -16.48 21.85 -47.45
N PRO A 178 -15.52 20.92 -47.53
CA PRO A 178 -14.46 20.82 -46.53
C PRO A 178 -13.65 22.12 -46.43
N ARG A 179 -13.31 22.56 -45.21
CA ARG A 179 -12.54 23.82 -44.98
C ARG A 179 -11.25 23.94 -45.77
N TYR A 180 -10.53 22.84 -46.04
CA TYR A 180 -9.29 22.87 -46.82
C TYR A 180 -9.51 23.21 -48.31
N LEU A 181 -10.75 23.09 -48.82
CA LEU A 181 -11.11 23.41 -50.19
C LEU A 181 -11.68 24.83 -50.35
N LEU A 182 -11.98 25.54 -49.26
CA LEU A 182 -12.62 26.87 -49.32
C LEU A 182 -11.76 27.88 -50.10
N VAL A 183 -10.45 27.94 -49.81
CA VAL A 183 -9.54 28.89 -50.48
C VAL A 183 -9.46 28.58 -51.98
N ARG A 184 -9.32 27.30 -52.35
CA ARG A 184 -9.28 26.89 -53.76
C ARG A 184 -10.58 27.27 -54.49
N HIS A 185 -11.72 27.06 -53.84
CA HIS A 185 -13.02 27.40 -54.41
C HIS A 185 -13.17 28.91 -54.63
N LEU A 186 -12.73 29.75 -53.68
CA LEU A 186 -12.74 31.22 -53.83
C LEU A 186 -11.85 31.71 -54.98
N ILE A 187 -10.67 31.11 -55.15
CA ILE A 187 -9.76 31.49 -56.24
C ILE A 187 -10.31 31.07 -57.61
N VAL A 188 -10.86 29.85 -57.72
CA VAL A 188 -11.24 29.26 -59.02
C VAL A 188 -12.65 29.66 -59.44
N ASP A 189 -13.63 29.60 -58.54
CA ASP A 189 -15.05 29.79 -58.88
C ASP A 189 -15.52 31.23 -58.65
N HIS A 190 -14.79 32.01 -57.83
CA HIS A 190 -15.09 33.42 -57.55
C HIS A 190 -14.03 34.40 -58.06
N GLU A 191 -12.96 33.91 -58.73
CA GLU A 191 -11.88 34.71 -59.33
C GLU A 191 -11.25 35.73 -58.36
N ILE A 192 -11.18 35.39 -57.07
CA ILE A 192 -10.58 36.24 -56.03
C ILE A 192 -9.07 36.00 -55.98
N ASP A 193 -8.31 37.07 -55.73
CA ASP A 193 -6.86 36.96 -55.57
C ASP A 193 -6.48 36.00 -54.41
N SER A 194 -5.36 35.30 -54.57
CA SER A 194 -4.90 34.30 -53.60
C SER A 194 -4.72 34.84 -52.18
N PHE A 195 -4.27 36.09 -52.01
CA PHE A 195 -4.13 36.71 -50.69
C PHE A 195 -5.48 37.07 -50.09
N GLU A 196 -6.33 37.71 -50.89
CA GLU A 196 -7.67 38.14 -50.47
C GLU A 196 -8.58 36.94 -50.12
N ALA A 197 -8.50 35.85 -50.90
CA ALA A 197 -9.22 34.62 -50.60
C ALA A 197 -8.78 33.99 -49.26
N GLY A 198 -7.49 34.09 -48.93
CA GLY A 198 -6.96 33.65 -47.64
C GLY A 198 -7.55 34.44 -46.47
N ASP A 199 -7.62 35.77 -46.60
CA ASP A 199 -8.16 36.66 -45.57
C ASP A 199 -9.66 36.47 -45.36
N ILE A 200 -10.43 36.33 -46.44
CA ILE A 200 -11.87 36.05 -46.38
C ILE A 200 -12.14 34.75 -45.62
N VAL A 201 -11.39 33.68 -45.93
CA VAL A 201 -11.52 32.39 -45.24
C VAL A 201 -11.08 32.49 -43.78
N ALA A 202 -9.98 33.18 -43.50
CA ALA A 202 -9.50 33.39 -42.13
C ALA A 202 -10.54 34.14 -41.29
N LYS A 203 -11.14 35.20 -41.83
CA LYS A 203 -12.21 35.97 -41.19
C LYS A 203 -13.49 35.14 -40.98
N HIS A 204 -13.83 34.28 -41.93
CA HIS A 204 -15.02 33.43 -41.86
C HIS A 204 -14.85 32.23 -40.91
N ILE A 205 -13.63 31.69 -40.78
CA ILE A 205 -13.34 30.52 -39.93
C ILE A 205 -13.02 30.91 -38.48
N ARG A 206 -12.47 32.11 -38.24
CA ARG A 206 -12.13 32.55 -36.88
C ARG A 206 -13.40 32.62 -36.02
N PRO A 207 -13.46 31.93 -34.87
CA PRO A 207 -14.47 32.22 -33.87
C PRO A 207 -14.25 33.66 -33.40
N GLN A 208 -15.33 34.44 -33.31
CA GLN A 208 -15.29 35.77 -32.70
C GLN A 208 -14.65 35.66 -31.30
N GLY A 209 -13.38 36.09 -31.15
CA GLY A 209 -12.69 36.20 -29.85
C GLY A 209 -11.35 35.48 -29.66
N LEU A 210 -10.78 34.74 -30.62
CA LEU A 210 -9.42 34.19 -30.46
C LEU A 210 -8.58 34.26 -31.75
N GLY A 211 -7.66 35.21 -31.82
CA GLY A 211 -6.55 35.21 -32.78
C GLY A 211 -6.18 36.58 -33.33
N TRP A 212 -4.90 36.95 -33.14
CA TRP A 212 -4.18 38.16 -33.59
C TRP A 212 -4.68 38.75 -34.92
N SER A 213 -4.96 40.05 -34.90
CA SER A 213 -5.41 40.82 -36.06
C SER A 213 -4.19 41.48 -36.72
N PRO A 214 -4.07 41.46 -38.06
CA PRO A 214 -3.03 42.23 -38.75
C PRO A 214 -3.18 43.75 -38.58
N GLU A 215 -4.34 44.22 -38.09
CA GLU A 215 -4.59 45.64 -37.79
C GLU A 215 -3.91 46.08 -36.46
N ASP A 216 -3.31 45.14 -35.72
CA ASP A 216 -2.68 45.39 -34.42
C ASP A 216 -1.21 45.90 -34.54
N GLU A 217 -0.68 46.08 -35.75
CA GLU A 217 0.72 46.49 -36.00
C GLU A 217 0.92 47.98 -36.35
N GLU A 218 -0.14 48.77 -36.55
CA GLU A 218 -0.05 50.20 -36.95
C GLU A 218 -0.52 51.20 -35.87
N SER A 219 -0.37 50.88 -34.57
CA SER A 219 -0.57 51.84 -33.47
C SER A 219 0.67 52.07 -32.63
#